data_AF-J1IYE0-F1
#
_entry.id   AF-J1IYE0-F1
#
_cell.length_a   1.000
_cell.length_b   1.000
_cell.length_c   1.000
_cell.angle_alpha   90.00
_cell.angle_beta   90.00
_cell.angle_gamma   90.00
#
_symmetry.space_group_name_H-M   'P 1'
#
loop_
_entity.id
_entity.type
_entity.pdbx_description
1 polymer ?
#
loop_
_entity_poly.entity_id
_entity_poly.type
_entity_poly.pdbx_seq_one_letter_code
_entity_poly.pdbx_strand_id
1 'polypeptide(L)'
;MEFGRPQTYQDYADVYKSMVYPVYEGLGNHNYYNNLHDCMIPTSNLSKDACAVNAVQRMLKEMNKYSSSLPAFNQHVISRQLLHSEIAHHFITGSLSYSWDYGDIHYVQLQNYPTYTAHLSDGHMKARITKALGWLKKDLAAAHKRGKVTILNFHDAHPYRGDYYLVHVQRKNLHIKAYNGKTGTLILIE
;
A
#
# COMPACT_ATOMS: atom_id res chain seq x y z
N MET A 1 -14.98 10.58 -11.03
CA MET A 1 -14.98 9.54 -9.99
C MET A 1 -15.35 10.10 -8.61
N GLU A 2 -16.14 9.38 -7.80
CA GLU A 2 -16.65 9.83 -6.48
C GLU A 2 -15.84 9.27 -5.28
N PHE A 3 -15.15 8.14 -5.47
CA PHE A 3 -14.40 7.45 -4.42
C PHE A 3 -13.00 8.02 -4.19
N GLY A 4 -12.55 8.04 -2.92
CA GLY A 4 -11.21 8.53 -2.54
C GLY A 4 -11.13 10.03 -2.27
N ARG A 5 -12.27 10.73 -2.30
CA ARG A 5 -12.38 12.13 -1.87
C ARG A 5 -12.32 12.24 -0.34
N PRO A 6 -11.89 13.39 0.21
CA PRO A 6 -11.84 13.60 1.65
C PRO A 6 -13.16 13.29 2.38
N GLN A 7 -14.30 13.73 1.82
CA GLN A 7 -15.61 13.50 2.44
C GLN A 7 -15.95 12.00 2.52
N THR A 8 -15.80 11.25 1.42
CA THR A 8 -16.07 9.81 1.41
C THR A 8 -15.18 9.03 2.38
N TYR A 9 -13.96 9.52 2.64
CA TYR A 9 -13.11 8.93 3.66
C TYR A 9 -13.59 9.28 5.07
N GLN A 10 -14.06 10.51 5.30
CA GLN A 10 -14.59 10.92 6.60
C GLN A 10 -15.80 10.06 6.97
N ASP A 11 -16.72 9.85 6.03
CA ASP A 11 -17.90 9.00 6.24
C ASP A 11 -17.50 7.56 6.61
N TYR A 12 -16.46 7.02 5.94
CA TYR A 12 -15.86 5.73 6.32
C TYR A 12 -15.26 5.76 7.74
N ALA A 13 -14.49 6.80 8.07
CA ALA A 13 -13.82 6.91 9.35
C ALA A 13 -14.83 7.00 10.52
N ASP A 14 -15.90 7.77 10.35
CA ASP A 14 -16.93 7.97 11.38
C ASP A 14 -17.63 6.66 11.75
N VAL A 15 -17.86 5.79 10.76
CA VAL A 15 -18.50 4.48 10.97
C VAL A 15 -17.50 3.43 11.46
N TYR A 16 -16.37 3.26 10.77
CA TYR A 16 -15.52 2.09 11.00
C TYR A 16 -14.44 2.33 12.07
N LYS A 17 -13.98 3.57 12.27
CA LYS A 17 -12.94 3.85 13.29
C LYS A 17 -13.50 4.12 14.68
N SER A 18 -14.81 4.26 14.81
CA SER A 18 -15.50 4.36 16.10
C SER A 18 -15.82 2.98 16.70
N MET A 19 -15.56 1.89 15.96
CA MET A 19 -15.77 0.52 16.43
C MET A 19 -14.73 0.12 17.49
N VAL A 20 -15.11 -0.83 18.35
CA VAL A 20 -14.27 -1.34 19.44
C VAL A 20 -13.01 -2.07 18.93
N TYR A 21 -13.05 -2.58 17.69
CA TYR A 21 -11.95 -3.30 17.08
C TYR A 21 -11.06 -2.36 16.26
N PRO A 22 -9.72 -2.48 16.36
CA PRO A 22 -8.82 -1.66 15.58
C PRO A 22 -8.95 -1.98 14.08
N VAL A 23 -9.00 -0.93 13.27
CA VAL A 23 -9.05 -1.04 11.82
C VAL A 23 -7.70 -0.61 11.23
N TYR A 24 -7.06 -1.52 10.50
CA TYR A 24 -5.80 -1.27 9.80
C TYR A 24 -6.06 -1.10 8.30
N GLU A 25 -5.80 0.09 7.79
CA GLU A 25 -6.21 0.50 6.44
C GLU A 25 -5.31 -0.02 5.32
N GLY A 26 -5.96 -0.44 4.22
CA GLY A 26 -5.34 -0.61 2.91
C GLY A 26 -5.92 0.38 1.90
N LEU A 27 -5.13 0.71 0.89
CA LEU A 27 -5.50 1.52 -0.25
C LEU A 27 -5.78 0.63 -1.45
N GLY A 28 -7.02 0.67 -1.95
CA GLY A 28 -7.45 -0.06 -3.14
C GLY A 28 -7.32 0.75 -4.44
N ASN A 29 -7.75 0.14 -5.54
CA ASN A 29 -7.72 0.75 -6.86
C ASN A 29 -8.53 2.06 -6.91
N HIS A 30 -9.69 2.11 -6.26
CA HIS A 30 -10.53 3.31 -6.15
C HIS A 30 -9.97 4.41 -5.24
N ASN A 31 -8.88 4.15 -4.52
CA ASN A 31 -8.25 5.16 -3.67
C ASN A 31 -7.12 5.89 -4.41
N TYR A 32 -6.32 5.19 -5.21
CA TYR A 32 -5.21 5.84 -5.93
C TYR A 32 -5.00 5.40 -7.37
N TYR A 33 -5.46 4.23 -7.83
CA TYR A 33 -5.22 3.77 -9.21
C TYR A 33 -6.21 4.40 -10.19
N ASN A 34 -7.50 4.31 -9.88
CA ASN A 34 -8.56 4.87 -10.71
C ASN A 34 -8.58 6.41 -10.61
N ASN A 35 -8.02 6.98 -9.54
CA ASN A 35 -7.93 8.43 -9.36
C ASN A 35 -6.67 9.07 -10.00
N LEU A 36 -5.85 8.29 -10.70
CA LEU A 36 -4.71 8.83 -11.46
C LEU A 36 -5.22 9.78 -12.55
N HIS A 37 -4.81 11.03 -12.48
CA HIS A 37 -5.15 12.07 -13.45
C HIS A 37 -6.66 12.31 -13.68
N ASP A 38 -7.52 11.83 -12.79
CA ASP A 38 -8.98 11.87 -12.96
C ASP A 38 -9.72 12.50 -11.76
N CYS A 39 -8.99 13.04 -10.78
CA CYS A 39 -9.62 13.58 -9.59
C CYS A 39 -8.93 14.85 -9.08
N MET A 40 -9.63 15.98 -9.21
CA MET A 40 -9.31 17.26 -8.59
C MET A 40 -10.17 17.47 -7.33
N ILE A 41 -9.68 18.29 -6.40
CA ILE A 41 -10.45 18.78 -5.25
C ILE A 41 -10.71 20.28 -5.49
N PRO A 42 -11.88 20.67 -6.03
CA PRO A 42 -12.10 21.99 -6.64
C PRO A 42 -11.76 23.21 -5.75
N THR A 43 -11.85 23.05 -4.44
CA THR A 43 -11.66 24.14 -3.47
C THR A 43 -10.28 24.17 -2.82
N SER A 44 -9.44 23.14 -3.00
CA SER A 44 -8.17 23.03 -2.26
C SER A 44 -6.99 22.46 -3.06
N ASN A 45 -7.23 21.70 -4.12
CA ASN A 45 -6.18 21.10 -4.93
C ASN A 45 -6.65 20.85 -6.36
N LEU A 46 -6.19 21.69 -7.29
CA LEU A 46 -6.56 21.62 -8.70
C LEU A 46 -5.73 20.59 -9.49
N SER A 47 -4.82 19.85 -8.84
CA SER A 47 -4.11 18.76 -9.50
C SER A 47 -5.09 17.65 -9.85
N LYS A 48 -4.92 17.06 -11.04
CA LYS A 48 -5.67 15.88 -11.46
C LYS A 48 -5.35 14.62 -10.65
N ASP A 49 -4.29 14.65 -9.84
CA ASP A 49 -3.91 13.59 -8.90
C ASP A 49 -4.34 13.87 -7.45
N ALA A 50 -5.07 14.97 -7.19
CA ALA A 50 -5.32 15.47 -5.85
C ALA A 50 -5.89 14.40 -4.89
N CYS A 51 -6.83 13.58 -5.36
CA CYS A 51 -7.45 12.56 -4.52
C CYS A 51 -6.49 11.39 -4.23
N ALA A 52 -5.70 10.96 -5.20
CA ALA A 52 -4.70 9.92 -5.03
C ALA A 52 -3.57 10.40 -4.09
N VAL A 53 -3.11 11.63 -4.26
CA VAL A 53 -2.14 12.30 -3.38
C VAL A 53 -2.68 12.38 -1.94
N ASN A 54 -3.92 12.82 -1.76
CA ASN A 54 -4.54 12.89 -0.43
C ASN A 54 -4.63 11.52 0.24
N ALA A 55 -5.03 10.47 -0.49
CA ALA A 55 -5.08 9.11 0.01
C ALA A 55 -3.68 8.60 0.45
N VAL A 56 -2.63 8.93 -0.30
CA VAL A 56 -1.25 8.60 0.07
C VAL A 56 -0.81 9.33 1.35
N GLN A 57 -1.09 10.64 1.49
CA GLN A 57 -0.75 11.40 2.70
C GLN A 57 -1.42 10.80 3.94
N ARG A 58 -2.69 10.46 3.78
CA ARG A 58 -3.49 9.86 4.85
C ARG A 58 -2.96 8.50 5.26
N MET A 59 -2.62 7.64 4.31
CA MET A 59 -2.02 6.35 4.59
C MET A 59 -0.70 6.51 5.36
N LEU A 60 0.17 7.46 4.97
CA LEU A 60 1.37 7.79 5.74
C LEU A 60 1.06 8.23 7.18
N LYS A 61 0.03 9.06 7.36
CA LYS A 61 -0.40 9.49 8.71
C LYS A 61 -0.85 8.30 9.56
N GLU A 62 -1.61 7.37 8.98
CA GLU A 62 -2.03 6.15 9.69
C GLU A 62 -0.84 5.22 9.98
N MET A 63 0.06 5.01 9.02
CA MET A 63 1.28 4.21 9.23
C MET A 63 2.18 4.78 10.33
N ASN A 64 2.26 6.11 10.46
CA ASN A 64 2.99 6.75 11.56
C ASN A 64 2.34 6.48 12.94
N LYS A 65 1.00 6.33 13.00
CA LYS A 65 0.33 5.90 14.24
C LYS A 65 0.61 4.42 14.52
N TYR A 66 0.54 3.58 13.49
CA TYR A 66 0.80 2.14 13.60
C TYR A 66 2.22 1.85 14.04
N SER A 67 3.21 2.58 13.51
CA SER A 67 4.63 2.39 13.86
C SER A 67 4.93 2.62 15.33
N SER A 68 4.13 3.44 16.00
CA SER A 68 4.29 3.76 17.41
C SER A 68 3.52 2.82 18.34
N SER A 69 2.58 2.03 17.80
CA SER A 69 1.61 1.25 18.59
C SER A 69 1.65 -0.25 18.33
N LEU A 70 2.14 -0.70 17.17
CA LEU A 70 2.11 -2.10 16.77
C LEU A 70 3.45 -2.81 17.03
N PRO A 71 3.44 -4.03 17.61
CA PRO A 71 4.64 -4.82 17.82
C PRO A 71 5.32 -5.21 16.50
N ALA A 72 6.66 -5.16 16.49
CA ALA A 72 7.48 -5.54 15.35
C ALA A 72 7.04 -4.87 14.02
N PHE A 73 6.54 -3.64 14.11
CA PHE A 73 6.07 -2.91 12.94
C PHE A 73 7.19 -2.69 11.93
N ASN A 74 6.90 -2.98 10.66
CA ASN A 74 7.79 -2.74 9.53
C ASN A 74 6.99 -2.07 8.41
N GLN A 75 7.64 -1.19 7.65
CA GLN A 75 7.01 -0.46 6.56
C GLN A 75 7.93 -0.27 5.36
N HIS A 76 7.33 -0.20 4.18
CA HIS A 76 8.00 0.11 2.93
C HIS A 76 7.61 1.50 2.43
N VAL A 77 8.10 2.51 3.15
CA VAL A 77 7.96 3.91 2.75
C VAL A 77 9.10 4.74 3.33
N ILE A 78 9.56 5.71 2.54
CA ILE A 78 10.44 6.78 2.97
C ILE A 78 9.72 8.09 2.63
N SER A 79 9.59 8.96 3.62
CA SER A 79 9.09 10.33 3.45
C SER A 79 10.22 11.31 3.74
N ARG A 80 10.39 12.30 2.86
CA ARG A 80 11.39 13.37 3.00
C ARG A 80 10.74 14.71 2.69
N GLN A 81 10.99 15.69 3.53
CA GLN A 81 10.61 17.07 3.26
C GLN A 81 11.87 17.84 2.83
N LEU A 82 11.79 18.52 1.69
CA LEU A 82 12.87 19.37 1.17
C LEU A 82 12.34 20.79 1.05
N LEU A 83 13.08 21.74 1.58
CA LEU A 83 12.80 23.17 1.42
C LEU A 83 13.50 23.65 0.15
N HIS A 84 12.75 24.20 -0.80
CA HIS A 84 13.32 24.85 -1.97
C HIS A 84 12.55 26.14 -2.27
N SER A 85 13.25 27.28 -2.27
CA SER A 85 12.67 28.59 -2.62
C SER A 85 11.40 28.93 -1.82
N GLU A 86 11.47 28.85 -0.49
CA GLU A 86 10.35 29.10 0.46
C GLU A 86 9.16 28.14 0.37
N ILE A 87 9.17 27.17 -0.55
CA ILE A 87 8.13 26.14 -0.69
C ILE A 87 8.67 24.81 -0.15
N ALA A 88 7.95 24.21 0.79
CA ALA A 88 8.23 22.87 1.26
C ALA A 88 7.68 21.83 0.27
N HIS A 89 8.56 21.03 -0.31
CA HIS A 89 8.19 19.88 -1.11
C HIS A 89 8.26 18.59 -0.30
N HIS A 90 7.18 17.81 -0.34
CA HIS A 90 7.13 16.49 0.30
C HIS A 90 7.37 15.39 -0.74
N PHE A 91 8.37 14.56 -0.50
CA PHE A 91 8.73 13.44 -1.35
C PHE A 91 8.45 12.14 -0.64
N ILE A 92 7.62 11.31 -1.24
CA ILE A 92 7.27 9.98 -0.73
C ILE A 92 7.77 8.95 -1.73
N THR A 93 8.45 7.91 -1.26
CA THR A 93 8.89 6.79 -2.10
C THR A 93 8.70 5.48 -1.36
N GLY A 94 8.10 4.49 -2.01
CA GLY A 94 7.86 3.15 -1.45
C GLY A 94 6.52 2.59 -1.89
N SER A 95 6.17 1.38 -1.47
CA SER A 95 4.86 0.78 -1.80
C SER A 95 3.76 1.15 -0.81
N LEU A 96 4.10 1.86 0.28
CA LEU A 96 3.24 2.10 1.45
C LEU A 96 2.81 0.81 2.15
N SER A 97 3.38 -0.34 1.80
CA SER A 97 3.09 -1.61 2.48
C SER A 97 3.61 -1.58 3.90
N TYR A 98 2.94 -2.29 4.79
CA TYR A 98 3.37 -2.42 6.18
C TYR A 98 2.97 -3.77 6.77
N SER A 99 3.61 -4.12 7.87
CA SER A 99 3.38 -5.36 8.58
C SER A 99 3.59 -5.20 10.07
N TRP A 100 3.02 -6.10 10.86
CA TRP A 100 3.13 -6.13 12.30
C TRP A 100 2.91 -7.54 12.84
N ASP A 101 3.31 -7.77 14.08
CA ASP A 101 3.05 -9.03 14.79
C ASP A 101 1.88 -8.84 15.78
N TYR A 102 1.02 -9.84 15.89
CA TYR A 102 0.03 -9.97 16.96
C TYR A 102 -0.12 -11.44 17.36
N GLY A 103 0.24 -11.77 18.61
CA GLY A 103 0.37 -13.16 19.05
C GLY A 103 1.36 -13.92 18.17
N ASP A 104 0.95 -15.08 17.65
CA ASP A 104 1.77 -15.93 16.77
C ASP A 104 1.64 -15.58 15.28
N ILE A 105 0.89 -14.54 14.95
CA ILE A 105 0.59 -14.15 13.57
C ILE A 105 1.40 -12.90 13.20
N HIS A 106 1.98 -12.93 12.00
CA HIS A 106 2.55 -11.80 11.31
C HIS A 106 1.58 -11.35 10.22
N TYR A 107 1.03 -10.16 10.37
CA TYR A 107 0.09 -9.57 9.41
C TYR A 107 0.86 -8.69 8.44
N VAL A 108 0.54 -8.80 7.15
CA VAL A 108 1.10 -7.96 6.10
C VAL A 108 -0.04 -7.33 5.32
N GLN A 109 -0.06 -5.99 5.28
CA GLN A 109 -0.94 -5.20 4.43
C GLN A 109 -0.14 -4.67 3.24
N LEU A 110 -0.42 -5.21 2.05
CA LEU A 110 -0.07 -4.56 0.79
C LEU A 110 -1.23 -3.66 0.36
N GLN A 111 -0.96 -2.73 -0.56
CA GLN A 111 -1.97 -1.80 -1.02
C GLN A 111 -2.81 -2.43 -2.14
N ASN A 112 -2.76 -1.91 -3.37
CA ASN A 112 -3.58 -2.47 -4.46
C ASN A 112 -3.14 -3.90 -4.84
N TYR A 113 -1.90 -4.07 -5.31
CA TYR A 113 -1.29 -5.38 -5.59
C TYR A 113 0.25 -5.30 -5.50
N PRO A 114 0.99 -6.41 -5.32
CA PRO A 114 2.41 -6.40 -4.95
C PRO A 114 3.36 -5.73 -5.97
N THR A 115 2.98 -5.71 -7.24
CA THR A 115 3.75 -5.13 -8.35
C THR A 115 3.27 -3.74 -8.77
N TYR A 116 2.33 -3.15 -8.03
CA TYR A 116 1.78 -1.84 -8.35
C TYR A 116 2.86 -0.75 -8.31
N THR A 117 2.81 0.16 -9.28
CA THR A 117 3.66 1.35 -9.35
C THR A 117 2.88 2.54 -9.87
N ALA A 118 3.21 3.73 -9.37
CA ALA A 118 2.65 4.98 -9.85
C ALA A 118 3.55 6.18 -9.54
N HIS A 119 3.33 7.26 -10.28
CA HIS A 119 3.91 8.56 -10.03
C HIS A 119 2.77 9.55 -9.85
N LEU A 120 2.72 10.20 -8.70
CA LEU A 120 1.67 11.15 -8.32
C LEU A 120 2.32 12.49 -8.01
N SER A 121 1.67 13.58 -8.42
CA SER A 121 2.12 14.91 -8.05
C SER A 121 0.97 15.92 -7.98
N ASP A 122 0.99 16.79 -6.98
CA ASP A 122 0.09 17.95 -6.91
C ASP A 122 0.82 19.30 -6.92
N GLY A 123 2.14 19.28 -7.19
CA GLY A 123 3.00 20.46 -7.17
C GLY A 123 3.72 20.63 -5.84
N HIS A 124 3.06 20.34 -4.72
CA HIS A 124 3.65 20.42 -3.37
C HIS A 124 4.20 19.07 -2.92
N MET A 125 3.51 17.99 -3.24
CA MET A 125 3.88 16.63 -2.92
C MET A 125 4.15 15.82 -4.20
N LYS A 126 5.19 14.99 -4.15
CA LYS A 126 5.54 14.02 -5.17
C LYS A 126 5.62 12.64 -4.52
N ALA A 127 4.78 11.71 -4.96
CA ALA A 127 4.83 10.33 -4.51
C ALA A 127 5.23 9.40 -5.66
N ARG A 128 6.28 8.61 -5.42
CA ARG A 128 6.71 7.52 -6.29
C ARG A 128 6.37 6.19 -5.62
N ILE A 129 5.26 5.59 -6.05
CA ILE A 129 4.83 4.28 -5.58
C ILE A 129 5.61 3.20 -6.30
N THR A 130 6.28 2.33 -5.53
CA THR A 130 7.16 1.27 -6.05
C THR A 130 6.61 -0.13 -5.74
N LYS A 131 7.14 -1.15 -6.43
CA LYS A 131 6.81 -2.56 -6.17
C LYS A 131 7.18 -2.95 -4.74
N ALA A 132 6.35 -3.77 -4.09
CA ALA A 132 6.57 -4.23 -2.71
C ALA A 132 7.43 -5.51 -2.62
N LEU A 133 7.60 -6.25 -3.72
CA LEU A 133 8.16 -7.62 -3.71
C LEU A 133 9.50 -7.76 -2.99
N GLY A 134 10.44 -6.84 -3.21
CA GLY A 134 11.76 -6.90 -2.59
C GLY A 134 11.72 -6.68 -1.07
N TRP A 135 10.86 -5.78 -0.61
CA TRP A 135 10.61 -5.57 0.82
C TRP A 135 9.86 -6.77 1.41
N LEU A 136 8.80 -7.22 0.75
CA LEU A 136 7.95 -8.34 1.20
C LEU A 136 8.77 -9.60 1.42
N LYS A 137 9.68 -9.94 0.49
CA LYS A 137 10.58 -11.10 0.65
C LYS A 137 11.41 -11.02 1.94
N LYS A 138 11.94 -9.84 2.26
CA LYS A 138 12.75 -9.61 3.48
C LYS A 138 11.89 -9.68 4.73
N ASP A 139 10.71 -9.08 4.68
CA ASP A 139 9.77 -9.04 5.79
C ASP A 139 9.27 -10.44 6.17
N LEU A 140 8.84 -11.22 5.17
CA LEU A 140 8.40 -12.61 5.36
C LEU A 140 9.54 -13.51 5.88
N ALA A 141 10.77 -13.31 5.40
CA ALA A 141 11.93 -14.04 5.93
C ALA A 141 12.20 -13.70 7.40
N ALA A 142 12.04 -12.43 7.79
CA ALA A 142 12.19 -12.01 9.17
C ALA A 142 11.10 -12.58 10.08
N ALA A 143 9.84 -12.54 9.64
CA ALA A 143 8.70 -13.15 10.35
C ALA A 143 8.88 -14.67 10.50
N HIS A 144 9.35 -15.32 9.43
CA HIS A 144 9.67 -16.73 9.43
C HIS A 144 10.74 -17.08 10.47
N LYS A 145 11.82 -16.30 10.56
CA LYS A 145 12.87 -16.46 11.57
C LYS A 145 12.33 -16.30 13.00
N ARG A 146 11.29 -15.47 13.19
CA ARG A 146 10.57 -15.31 14.46
C ARG A 146 9.54 -16.42 14.74
N GLY A 147 9.36 -17.38 13.84
CA GLY A 147 8.42 -18.49 14.00
C GLY A 147 6.95 -18.10 13.80
N LYS A 148 6.66 -17.00 13.12
CA LYS A 148 5.28 -16.49 12.94
C LYS A 148 4.56 -17.15 11.76
N VAL A 149 3.24 -17.30 11.89
CA VAL A 149 2.34 -17.61 10.77
C VAL A 149 2.01 -16.31 10.05
N THR A 150 2.09 -16.28 8.71
CA THR A 150 1.81 -15.05 7.96
C THR A 150 0.38 -15.01 7.43
N ILE A 151 -0.29 -13.88 7.62
CA ILE A 151 -1.50 -13.49 6.88
C ILE A 151 -1.15 -12.32 5.96
N LEU A 152 -1.33 -12.51 4.66
CA LEU A 152 -1.07 -11.50 3.64
C LEU A 152 -2.38 -10.96 3.07
N ASN A 153 -2.57 -9.65 3.14
CA ASN A 153 -3.74 -8.96 2.60
C ASN A 153 -3.34 -7.97 1.49
N PHE A 154 -4.13 -7.89 0.43
CA PHE A 154 -4.01 -6.91 -0.66
C PHE A 154 -5.37 -6.77 -1.38
N HIS A 155 -5.61 -5.64 -2.01
CA HIS A 155 -6.95 -5.31 -2.51
C HIS A 155 -7.34 -6.04 -3.79
N ASP A 156 -6.49 -6.01 -4.81
CA ASP A 156 -6.83 -6.51 -6.13
C ASP A 156 -6.13 -7.85 -6.40
N ALA A 157 -6.91 -8.92 -6.25
CA ALA A 157 -6.53 -10.28 -6.58
C ALA A 157 -7.06 -10.73 -7.94
N HIS A 158 -7.64 -9.83 -8.75
CA HIS A 158 -7.98 -10.21 -10.10
C HIS A 158 -6.72 -10.73 -10.79
N PRO A 159 -6.83 -11.85 -11.53
CA PRO A 159 -5.78 -12.18 -12.47
C PRO A 159 -5.65 -10.93 -13.34
N TYR A 160 -4.52 -10.24 -13.22
CA TYR A 160 -4.14 -9.25 -14.20
C TYR A 160 -4.38 -9.91 -15.56
N ARG A 161 -4.87 -9.19 -16.57
CA ARG A 161 -4.88 -9.71 -17.95
C ARG A 161 -3.41 -9.81 -18.43
N GLY A 162 -2.66 -10.71 -17.81
CA GLY A 162 -1.21 -10.70 -17.65
C GLY A 162 -0.80 -11.68 -16.54
N ASP A 163 0.49 -11.79 -16.29
CA ASP A 163 1.04 -12.88 -15.49
C ASP A 163 0.55 -12.84 -14.04
N TYR A 164 0.04 -13.96 -13.52
CA TYR A 164 -0.42 -14.10 -12.13
C TYR A 164 0.62 -14.84 -11.28
N TYR A 165 0.76 -14.43 -10.03
CA TYR A 165 1.68 -15.04 -9.08
C TYR A 165 0.90 -15.90 -8.10
N LEU A 166 1.12 -17.21 -8.15
CA LEU A 166 0.64 -18.12 -7.13
C LEU A 166 1.63 -18.10 -5.98
N VAL A 167 1.20 -17.54 -4.85
CA VAL A 167 1.98 -17.54 -3.61
C VAL A 167 1.53 -18.76 -2.81
N HIS A 168 2.31 -19.84 -2.90
CA HIS A 168 2.08 -21.03 -2.11
C HIS A 168 2.95 -20.98 -0.86
N VAL A 169 2.31 -20.83 0.30
CA VAL A 169 2.97 -20.94 1.60
C VAL A 169 2.85 -22.38 2.06
N GLN A 170 3.95 -23.13 2.03
CA GLN A 170 3.98 -24.51 2.54
C GLN A 170 4.93 -24.59 3.73
N ARG A 171 4.35 -24.75 4.93
CA ARG A 171 5.07 -24.72 6.21
C ARG A 171 5.87 -23.41 6.38
N LYS A 172 7.20 -23.50 6.26
CA LYS A 172 8.19 -22.45 6.47
C LYS A 172 8.70 -21.81 5.17
N ASN A 173 8.24 -22.30 4.03
CA ASN A 173 8.73 -21.89 2.72
C ASN A 173 7.68 -21.08 1.96
N LEU A 174 8.12 -19.96 1.39
CA LEU A 174 7.36 -19.16 0.46
C LEU A 174 7.72 -19.58 -0.97
N HIS A 175 6.80 -20.23 -1.66
CA HIS A 175 6.96 -20.56 -3.07
C HIS A 175 6.13 -19.59 -3.91
N ILE A 176 6.80 -18.61 -4.52
CA ILE A 176 6.17 -17.72 -5.48
C ILE A 176 6.38 -18.34 -6.86
N LYS A 177 5.30 -18.72 -7.52
CA LYS A 177 5.31 -19.17 -8.91
C LYS A 177 4.63 -18.11 -9.76
N ALA A 178 5.34 -17.51 -10.70
CA ALA A 178 4.69 -16.70 -11.74
C ALA A 178 4.10 -17.62 -12.80
N TYR A 179 2.96 -17.24 -13.33
CA TYR A 179 2.27 -17.94 -14.40
C TYR A 179 1.82 -16.94 -15.44
N ASN A 180 1.90 -17.33 -16.70
CA ASN A 180 1.41 -16.55 -17.81
C ASN A 180 -0.11 -16.41 -17.74
N GLY A 181 -0.61 -15.19 -17.79
CA GLY A 181 -2.05 -14.91 -17.67
C GLY A 181 -2.90 -15.40 -18.84
N LYS A 182 -2.30 -15.66 -20.00
CA LYS A 182 -2.97 -16.16 -21.21
C LYS A 182 -2.93 -17.67 -21.32
N THR A 183 -1.79 -18.28 -20.99
CA THR A 183 -1.53 -19.72 -21.22
C THR A 183 -1.55 -20.55 -19.94
N GLY A 184 -1.48 -19.93 -18.77
CA GLY A 184 -1.38 -20.63 -17.49
C GLY A 184 -0.05 -21.37 -17.28
N THR A 185 0.97 -21.09 -18.10
CA THR A 185 2.29 -21.74 -18.00
C THR A 185 3.21 -21.01 -17.03
N LEU A 186 4.08 -21.73 -16.33
CA LEU A 186 5.04 -21.13 -15.41
C LEU A 186 5.96 -20.14 -16.13
N ILE A 187 6.23 -18.99 -15.51
CA ILE A 187 7.22 -18.02 -15.99
C ILE A 187 8.40 -18.03 -15.01
N LEU A 188 9.62 -18.13 -15.56
CA LEU A 188 10.84 -17.97 -14.79
C LEU A 188 10.92 -16.53 -14.26
N ILE A 189 10.96 -16.40 -12.94
CA ILE A 189 11.29 -15.14 -12.28
C ILE A 189 12.79 -15.20 -11.99
N GLU A 190 13.60 -14.42 -12.71
CA GLU A 190 14.99 -14.13 -12.33
C GLU A 190 15.05 -13.20 -11.12
#